data_AF-A0A1J4SDM5-F1
#
_entry.id   AF-A0A1J4SDM5-F1
#
_cell.length_a   1.000
_cell.length_b   1.000
_cell.length_c   1.000
_cell.angle_alpha   90.00
_cell.angle_beta   90.00
_cell.angle_gamma   90.00
#
_symmetry.space_group_name_H-M   'P 1'
#
loop_
_entity.id
_entity.type
_entity.pdbx_description
1 polymer ?
#
loop_
_entity_poly.entity_id
_entity_poly.type
_entity_poly.pdbx_seq_one_letter_code
_entity_poly.pdbx_strand_id
1 'polypeptide(L)'
;MIGRGTRILEKDTSMLKSWCTHKDRFLIMDHWNNFKYFGEKPEGEPPPVQDATPVKVFRIRLLKLRIFQASGEMQRFEKIKAEIIGNIKTLPENSITVKEHRREIDKVLSEIFWESVDYDKCEYLKETFYEIMKNKLPDEAEIVKLELDDLVYDDLFEPPFTQFGTDAAIRLFQKEELSEIIGILNGIKV
;
A
#
# COMPACT_ATOMS: atom_id res chain seq x y z
N MET A 1 -32.02 -7.32 5.12
CA MET A 1 -32.33 -7.58 6.55
C MET A 1 -31.34 -6.82 7.43
N ILE A 2 -31.72 -5.66 7.97
CA ILE A 2 -30.81 -4.76 8.71
C ILE A 2 -30.75 -5.09 10.22
N GLY A 3 -31.86 -5.59 10.80
CA GLY A 3 -32.04 -5.73 12.25
C GLY A 3 -31.19 -6.75 12.99
N ARG A 4 -30.32 -7.53 12.33
CA ARG A 4 -29.40 -8.44 13.05
C ARG A 4 -28.25 -7.68 13.69
N GLY A 5 -27.76 -6.63 13.03
CA GLY A 5 -26.62 -5.84 13.48
C GLY A 5 -26.97 -4.82 14.57
N THR A 6 -28.24 -4.47 14.75
CA THR A 6 -28.71 -3.40 15.66
C THR A 6 -28.75 -3.79 17.14
N ARG A 7 -28.47 -5.04 17.50
CA ARG A 7 -28.43 -5.49 18.91
C ARG A 7 -27.29 -4.82 19.67
N ILE A 8 -27.60 -4.21 20.82
CA ILE A 8 -26.62 -3.62 21.74
C ILE A 8 -26.01 -4.72 22.60
N LEU A 9 -24.78 -4.52 23.09
CA LEU A 9 -24.15 -5.45 24.04
C LEU A 9 -24.83 -5.39 25.41
N GLU A 10 -24.82 -6.52 26.12
CA GLU A 10 -25.30 -6.61 27.49
C GLU A 10 -24.43 -5.75 28.42
N LYS A 11 -25.04 -5.15 29.44
CA LYS A 11 -24.31 -4.32 30.42
C LYS A 11 -23.52 -5.15 31.43
N ASP A 12 -23.92 -6.39 31.64
CA ASP A 12 -23.25 -7.31 32.53
C ASP A 12 -22.00 -7.88 31.86
N THR A 13 -20.83 -7.54 32.41
CA THR A 13 -19.52 -7.96 31.92
C THR A 13 -19.37 -9.49 31.85
N SER A 14 -20.09 -10.24 32.69
CA SER A 14 -20.03 -11.72 32.69
C SER A 14 -20.73 -12.37 31.49
N MET A 15 -21.64 -11.64 30.83
CA MET A 15 -22.38 -12.09 29.65
C MET A 15 -21.74 -11.64 28.34
N LEU A 16 -20.71 -10.79 28.42
CA LEU A 16 -19.97 -10.35 27.25
C LEU A 16 -19.15 -11.51 26.69
N LYS A 17 -19.23 -11.68 25.38
CA LYS A 17 -18.39 -12.65 24.69
C LYS A 17 -16.95 -12.12 24.66
N SER A 18 -15.98 -12.98 24.92
CA SER A 18 -14.56 -12.62 24.94
C SER A 18 -14.05 -11.94 23.67
N TRP A 19 -14.69 -12.21 22.53
CA TRP A 19 -14.34 -11.64 21.22
C TRP A 19 -15.09 -10.35 20.85
N CYS A 20 -16.05 -9.88 21.66
CA CYS A 20 -16.76 -8.62 21.44
C CYS A 20 -17.18 -7.99 22.78
N THR A 21 -16.24 -7.27 23.36
CA THR A 21 -16.39 -6.55 24.64
C THR A 21 -16.86 -5.11 24.47
N HIS A 22 -16.77 -4.57 23.26
CA HIS A 22 -17.23 -3.24 22.89
C HIS A 22 -17.90 -3.26 21.51
N LYS A 23 -18.98 -2.49 21.34
CA LYS A 23 -19.71 -2.37 20.09
C LYS A 23 -20.40 -1.01 20.01
N ASP A 24 -19.91 -0.19 19.11
CA ASP A 24 -20.38 1.16 18.79
C ASP A 24 -21.07 1.20 17.40
N ARG A 25 -20.58 0.39 16.46
CA ARG A 25 -21.09 0.30 15.08
C ARG A 25 -21.14 -1.13 14.55
N PHE A 26 -21.77 -1.31 13.39
CA PHE A 26 -21.76 -2.58 12.65
C PHE A 26 -21.77 -2.32 11.15
N LEU A 27 -21.15 -3.22 10.38
CA LEU A 27 -21.02 -3.11 8.94
C LEU A 27 -22.15 -3.87 8.23
N ILE A 28 -22.75 -3.26 7.20
CA ILE A 28 -23.68 -3.92 6.28
C ILE A 28 -23.01 -4.00 4.92
N MET A 29 -22.82 -5.21 4.40
CA MET A 29 -22.27 -5.43 3.05
C MET A 29 -23.40 -5.85 2.10
N ASP A 30 -23.74 -5.01 1.13
CA ASP A 30 -24.84 -5.26 0.18
C ASP A 30 -24.34 -5.78 -1.17
N HIS A 31 -24.03 -7.08 -1.24
CA HIS A 31 -23.54 -7.71 -2.48
C HIS A 31 -24.62 -7.90 -3.56
N TRP A 32 -25.90 -7.87 -3.19
CA TRP A 32 -27.02 -8.15 -4.11
C TRP A 32 -27.88 -6.93 -4.45
N ASN A 33 -27.40 -5.72 -4.19
CA ASN A 33 -28.16 -4.48 -4.43
C ASN A 33 -29.54 -4.48 -3.74
N ASN A 34 -29.64 -5.06 -2.54
CA ASN A 34 -30.86 -5.07 -1.75
C ASN A 34 -31.35 -3.65 -1.47
N PHE A 35 -30.45 -2.72 -1.14
CA PHE A 35 -30.85 -1.33 -0.89
C PHE A 35 -31.53 -0.71 -2.12
N LYS A 36 -30.97 -0.92 -3.31
CA LYS A 36 -31.56 -0.48 -4.57
C LYS A 36 -32.94 -1.10 -4.81
N TYR A 37 -33.09 -2.40 -4.57
CA TYR A 37 -34.36 -3.12 -4.73
C TYR A 37 -35.46 -2.55 -3.83
N PHE A 38 -35.14 -2.21 -2.58
CA PHE A 38 -36.08 -1.63 -1.63
C PHE A 38 -36.20 -0.10 -1.74
N GLY A 39 -35.50 0.55 -2.67
CA GLY A 39 -35.53 2.01 -2.84
C GLY A 39 -34.80 2.79 -1.73
N GLU A 40 -34.00 2.11 -0.92
CA GLU A 40 -33.22 2.68 0.16
C GLU A 40 -31.95 3.34 -0.38
N LYS A 41 -31.63 4.54 0.11
CA LYS A 41 -30.41 5.30 -0.24
C LYS A 41 -29.68 5.74 1.04
N PRO A 42 -29.10 4.81 1.81
CA PRO A 42 -28.33 5.18 2.99
C PRO A 42 -27.12 6.02 2.55
N GLU A 43 -26.86 7.14 3.24
CA GLU A 43 -25.70 8.01 2.94
C GLU A 43 -24.37 7.24 3.07
N GLY A 44 -24.34 6.22 3.95
CA GLY A 44 -23.15 5.40 4.21
C GLY A 44 -22.02 6.21 4.85
N GLU A 45 -20.96 5.53 5.29
CA GLU A 45 -19.68 6.21 5.47
C GLU A 45 -18.98 6.18 4.10
N PRO A 46 -18.52 7.33 3.57
CA PRO A 46 -17.68 7.30 2.39
C PRO A 46 -16.47 6.42 2.72
N PRO A 47 -16.04 5.53 1.81
CA PRO A 47 -14.83 4.78 2.04
C PRO A 47 -13.70 5.77 2.37
N PRO A 48 -12.80 5.43 3.31
CA PRO A 48 -11.64 6.27 3.57
C PRO A 48 -10.96 6.54 2.24
N VAL A 49 -10.56 7.79 1.99
CA VAL A 49 -9.90 8.17 0.73
C VAL A 49 -8.67 7.29 0.59
N GLN A 50 -8.76 6.29 -0.28
CA GLN A 50 -7.64 5.39 -0.54
C GLN A 50 -6.78 6.04 -1.62
N ASP A 51 -5.49 6.22 -1.31
CA ASP A 51 -4.53 6.63 -2.33
C ASP A 51 -4.60 5.64 -3.50
N ALA A 52 -4.60 6.18 -4.72
CA ALA A 52 -4.52 5.37 -5.92
C ALA A 52 -3.29 4.47 -5.83
N THR A 53 -3.41 3.22 -6.29
CA THR A 53 -2.33 2.24 -6.17
C THR A 53 -0.97 2.74 -6.67
N PRO A 54 -0.87 3.43 -7.82
CA PRO A 54 0.40 4.01 -8.27
C PRO A 54 1.03 5.02 -7.31
N VAL A 55 0.22 5.74 -6.53
CA VAL A 55 0.71 6.68 -5.50
C VAL A 55 1.31 5.91 -4.34
N LYS A 56 0.66 4.82 -3.89
CA LYS A 56 1.19 3.94 -2.84
C LYS A 56 2.53 3.31 -3.26
N VAL A 57 2.58 2.78 -4.49
CA VAL A 57 3.78 2.26 -5.13
C VAL A 57 4.92 3.27 -5.07
N PHE A 58 4.66 4.49 -5.55
CA PHE A 58 5.65 5.55 -5.62
C PHE A 58 6.15 5.96 -4.23
N ARG A 59 5.22 6.11 -3.26
CA ARG A 59 5.55 6.40 -1.85
C ARG A 59 6.52 5.36 -1.28
N ILE A 60 6.22 4.07 -1.45
CA ILE A 60 7.06 2.99 -0.91
C ILE A 60 8.44 3.02 -1.53
N ARG A 61 8.54 3.19 -2.86
CA ARG A 61 9.83 3.29 -3.54
C ARG A 61 10.64 4.49 -3.07
N LEU A 62 10.01 5.64 -2.86
CA LEU A 62 10.68 6.82 -2.34
C LEU A 62 11.23 6.61 -0.90
N LEU A 63 10.48 5.89 -0.06
CA LEU A 63 10.94 5.49 1.28
C LEU A 63 12.13 4.52 1.20
N LYS A 64 12.03 3.45 0.38
CA LYS A 64 13.13 2.51 0.14
C LYS A 64 14.39 3.25 -0.34
N LEU A 65 14.23 4.19 -1.27
CA LEU A 65 15.34 4.99 -1.79
C LEU A 65 16.03 5.81 -0.69
N ARG A 66 15.27 6.47 0.20
CA ARG A 66 15.81 7.18 1.38
C ARG A 66 16.56 6.24 2.33
N ILE A 67 16.01 5.06 2.60
CA ILE A 67 16.64 4.07 3.50
C ILE A 67 17.96 3.58 2.91
N PHE A 68 17.97 3.15 1.64
CA PHE A 68 19.19 2.65 0.98
C PHE A 68 20.26 3.71 0.83
N GLN A 69 19.85 4.97 0.66
CA GLN A 69 20.79 6.08 0.70
C GLN A 69 21.44 6.24 2.07
N ALA A 70 20.64 6.21 3.15
CA ALA A 70 21.15 6.36 4.51
C ALA A 70 22.00 5.15 4.96
N SER A 71 21.69 3.94 4.49
CA SER A 71 22.44 2.71 4.78
C SER A 71 23.68 2.51 3.90
N GLY A 72 23.85 3.30 2.84
CA GLY A 72 24.95 3.16 1.89
C GLY A 72 24.82 1.97 0.93
N GLU A 73 23.64 1.35 0.82
CA GLU A 73 23.36 0.21 -0.06
C GLU A 73 23.17 0.65 -1.52
N MET A 74 24.23 1.16 -2.15
CA MET A 74 24.17 1.81 -3.47
C MET A 74 23.61 0.93 -4.60
N GLN A 75 23.80 -0.40 -4.54
CA GLN A 75 23.23 -1.30 -5.55
C GLN A 75 21.69 -1.33 -5.50
N ARG A 76 21.12 -1.37 -4.28
CA ARG A 76 19.67 -1.33 -4.09
C ARG A 76 19.11 0.05 -4.37
N PHE A 77 19.85 1.10 -4.00
CA PHE A 77 19.53 2.47 -4.35
C PHE A 77 19.36 2.65 -5.87
N GLU A 78 20.33 2.21 -6.68
CA GLU A 78 20.26 2.33 -8.15
C GLU A 78 19.12 1.49 -8.74
N LYS A 79 18.81 0.32 -8.17
CA LYS A 79 17.63 -0.48 -8.57
C LYS A 79 16.34 0.32 -8.38
N ILE A 80 16.11 0.84 -7.17
CA ILE A 80 14.89 1.59 -6.85
C ILE A 80 14.79 2.90 -7.66
N LYS A 81 15.91 3.60 -7.86
CA LYS A 81 15.98 4.77 -8.74
C LYS A 81 15.54 4.43 -10.16
N ALA A 82 16.05 3.32 -10.73
CA ALA A 82 15.65 2.88 -12.07
C ALA A 82 14.15 2.54 -12.14
N GLU A 83 13.58 1.92 -11.12
CA GLU A 83 12.14 1.63 -11.03
C GLU A 83 11.29 2.91 -10.98
N ILE A 84 11.69 3.90 -10.17
CA ILE A 84 11.03 5.21 -10.09
C ILE A 84 11.06 5.91 -11.45
N ILE A 85 12.21 5.94 -12.11
CA ILE A 85 12.36 6.55 -13.44
C ILE A 85 11.50 5.80 -14.46
N GLY A 86 11.50 4.46 -14.45
CA GLY A 86 10.67 3.64 -15.32
C GLY A 86 9.17 3.91 -15.13
N ASN A 87 8.75 4.15 -13.89
CA ASN A 87 7.38 4.52 -13.56
C ASN A 87 6.97 5.88 -14.11
N ILE A 88 7.83 6.88 -13.96
CA ILE A 88 7.58 8.22 -14.49
C ILE A 88 7.51 8.19 -16.02
N LYS A 89 8.33 7.37 -16.69
CA LYS A 89 8.30 7.21 -18.16
C LYS A 89 7.03 6.57 -18.70
N THR A 90 6.27 5.84 -17.87
CA THR A 90 5.02 5.17 -18.28
C THR A 90 3.77 6.01 -18.00
N LEU A 91 3.93 7.27 -17.55
CA LEU A 91 2.82 8.19 -17.36
C LEU A 91 2.12 8.49 -18.69
N PRO A 92 0.77 8.59 -18.70
CA PRO A 92 0.03 8.84 -19.94
C PRO A 92 0.21 10.29 -20.41
N GLU A 93 0.96 10.49 -21.49
CA GLU A 93 1.27 11.83 -22.05
C GLU A 93 0.04 12.66 -22.43
N ASN A 94 -1.09 11.99 -22.68
CA ASN A 94 -2.35 12.65 -23.03
C ASN A 94 -3.11 13.20 -21.81
N SER A 95 -2.72 12.87 -20.57
CA SER A 95 -3.33 13.42 -19.36
C SER A 95 -3.02 14.91 -19.22
N ILE A 96 -4.04 15.70 -18.88
CA ILE A 96 -3.92 17.15 -18.66
C ILE A 96 -2.92 17.44 -17.54
N THR A 97 -3.02 16.73 -16.41
CA THR A 97 -2.10 16.87 -15.27
C THR A 97 -0.66 16.55 -15.66
N VAL A 98 -0.45 15.51 -16.49
CA VAL A 98 0.90 15.16 -16.98
C VAL A 98 1.47 16.27 -17.86
N LYS A 99 0.65 16.90 -18.71
CA LYS A 99 1.07 18.04 -19.55
C LYS A 99 1.40 19.28 -18.71
N GLU A 100 0.60 19.56 -17.69
CA GLU A 100 0.83 20.69 -16.78
C GLU A 100 2.13 20.54 -15.97
N HIS A 101 2.54 19.30 -15.67
CA HIS A 101 3.75 19.02 -14.89
C HIS A 101 4.92 18.48 -15.74
N ARG A 102 4.93 18.82 -17.04
CA ARG A 102 5.95 18.29 -17.97
C ARG A 102 7.37 18.70 -17.60
N ARG A 103 7.55 19.93 -17.11
CA ARG A 103 8.88 20.46 -16.72
C ARG A 103 9.46 19.69 -15.53
N GLU A 104 8.60 19.37 -14.57
CA GLU A 104 8.91 18.61 -13.36
C GLU A 104 9.27 17.17 -13.72
N ILE A 105 8.51 16.56 -14.63
CA ILE A 105 8.79 15.24 -15.18
C ILE A 105 10.16 15.21 -15.88
N ASP A 106 10.40 16.14 -16.81
CA ASP A 106 11.66 16.20 -17.55
C ASP A 106 12.86 16.45 -16.63
N LYS A 107 12.67 17.27 -15.58
CA LYS A 107 13.68 17.50 -14.53
C LYS A 107 14.07 16.20 -13.83
N VAL A 108 13.11 15.37 -13.42
CA VAL A 108 13.38 14.10 -12.70
C VAL A 108 13.91 13.02 -13.64
N LEU A 109 13.57 13.07 -14.94
CA LEU A 109 14.12 12.16 -15.94
C LEU A 109 15.56 12.49 -16.35
N SER A 110 16.07 13.67 -16.00
CA SER A 110 17.47 14.06 -16.21
C SER A 110 18.41 13.36 -15.22
N GLU A 111 19.56 12.88 -15.71
CA GLU A 111 20.60 12.28 -14.87
C GLU A 111 21.14 13.25 -13.81
N ILE A 112 21.21 14.55 -14.16
CA ILE A 112 21.71 15.63 -13.29
C ILE A 112 20.89 15.71 -11.99
N PHE A 113 19.59 15.41 -12.05
CA PHE A 113 18.74 15.41 -10.86
C PHE A 113 19.22 14.39 -9.83
N TRP A 114 19.76 13.25 -10.27
CA TRP A 114 20.15 12.13 -9.44
C TRP A 114 21.63 12.10 -9.03
N GLU A 115 22.45 13.05 -9.50
CA GLU A 115 23.87 13.18 -9.09
C GLU A 115 24.02 13.35 -7.58
N SER A 116 23.08 14.07 -6.98
CA SER A 116 22.89 14.12 -5.53
C SER A 116 21.41 13.90 -5.25
N VAL A 117 21.06 13.00 -4.36
CA VAL A 117 19.71 12.96 -3.80
C VAL A 117 19.83 13.45 -2.37
N ASP A 118 19.07 14.44 -1.98
CA ASP A 118 19.04 14.92 -0.61
C ASP A 118 17.60 14.88 -0.09
N TYR A 119 17.45 15.28 1.17
CA TYR A 119 16.13 15.36 1.79
C TYR A 119 15.17 16.22 0.97
N ASP A 120 15.65 17.37 0.48
CA ASP A 120 14.86 18.36 -0.27
C ASP A 120 14.39 17.82 -1.62
N LYS A 121 15.25 17.11 -2.37
CA LYS A 121 14.86 16.43 -3.62
C LYS A 121 13.85 15.33 -3.37
N CYS A 122 14.00 14.56 -2.28
CA CYS A 122 13.01 13.55 -1.92
C CYS A 122 11.68 14.19 -1.53
N GLU A 123 11.69 15.30 -0.81
CA GLU A 123 10.46 16.01 -0.43
C GLU A 123 9.78 16.64 -1.66
N TYR A 124 10.58 17.20 -2.58
CA TYR A 124 10.11 17.66 -3.87
C TYR A 124 9.42 16.54 -4.68
N LEU A 125 10.01 15.34 -4.74
CA LEU A 125 9.39 14.18 -5.39
C LEU A 125 8.06 13.82 -4.73
N LYS A 126 8.01 13.79 -3.39
CA LYS A 126 6.80 13.48 -2.65
C LYS A 126 5.67 14.47 -2.96
N GLU A 127 5.92 15.77 -2.79
CA GLU A 127 4.91 16.82 -2.95
C GLU A 127 4.44 16.95 -4.41
N THR A 128 5.36 16.80 -5.37
CA THR A 128 5.04 17.02 -6.79
C THR A 128 4.47 15.77 -7.47
N PHE A 129 5.05 14.59 -7.22
CA PHE A 129 4.72 13.40 -7.99
C PHE A 129 3.55 12.59 -7.42
N TYR A 130 3.11 12.82 -6.18
CA TYR A 130 1.90 12.15 -5.68
C TYR A 130 0.67 12.49 -6.52
N GLU A 131 0.47 13.75 -6.89
CA GLU A 131 -0.64 14.15 -7.77
C GLU A 131 -0.47 13.64 -9.21
N ILE A 132 0.77 13.65 -9.73
CA ILE A 132 1.07 13.13 -11.07
C ILE A 132 0.76 11.63 -11.14
N MET A 133 1.19 10.86 -10.13
CA MET A 133 1.04 9.41 -10.11
C MET A 133 -0.41 8.94 -10.01
N LYS A 134 -1.35 9.77 -9.49
CA LYS A 134 -2.79 9.46 -9.53
C LYS A 134 -3.31 9.23 -10.95
N ASN A 135 -2.67 9.82 -11.95
CA ASN A 135 -3.04 9.71 -13.36
C ASN A 135 -2.42 8.49 -14.05
N LYS A 136 -1.52 7.75 -13.39
CA LYS A 136 -0.95 6.53 -13.95
C LYS A 136 -2.03 5.44 -13.95
N LEU A 137 -2.15 4.71 -15.06
CA LEU A 137 -2.97 3.50 -15.07
C LEU A 137 -2.33 2.47 -14.13
N PRO A 138 -3.12 1.79 -13.27
CA PRO A 138 -2.59 0.74 -12.42
C PRO A 138 -1.98 -0.36 -13.28
N ASP A 139 -0.76 -0.76 -12.94
CA ASP A 139 -0.10 -1.93 -13.52
C ASP A 139 -0.23 -3.07 -12.50
N GLU A 140 -1.05 -4.08 -12.82
CA GLU A 140 -1.33 -5.19 -11.91
C GLU A 140 -0.05 -5.95 -11.49
N ALA A 141 0.98 -5.98 -12.34
CA ALA A 141 2.25 -6.62 -12.03
C ALA A 141 3.09 -5.84 -11.01
N GLU A 142 2.96 -4.51 -10.95
CA GLU A 142 3.68 -3.69 -9.96
C GLU A 142 3.15 -3.89 -8.54
N ILE A 143 1.86 -4.17 -8.39
CA ILE A 143 1.20 -4.42 -7.10
C ILE A 143 1.80 -5.68 -6.47
N VAL A 144 1.84 -6.76 -7.25
CA VAL A 144 2.39 -8.05 -6.85
C VAL A 144 3.88 -7.93 -6.52
N LYS A 145 4.65 -7.16 -7.31
CA LYS A 145 6.08 -6.90 -7.04
C LYS A 145 6.33 -6.14 -5.74
N LEU A 146 5.51 -5.16 -5.38
CA LEU A 146 5.69 -4.40 -4.14
C LEU A 146 5.42 -5.20 -2.88
N GLU A 147 4.49 -6.15 -2.93
CA GLU A 147 4.14 -7.02 -1.81
C GLU A 147 5.17 -8.15 -1.61
N LEU A 148 6.02 -8.43 -2.59
CA LEU A 148 6.92 -9.60 -2.60
C LEU A 148 8.41 -9.25 -2.64
N ASP A 149 8.81 -8.04 -3.07
CA ASP A 149 10.23 -7.68 -3.15
C ASP A 149 10.80 -7.31 -1.77
N ASP A 150 11.69 -8.19 -1.30
CA ASP A 150 12.54 -8.09 -0.11
C ASP A 150 11.83 -8.37 1.22
N LEU A 151 10.95 -9.38 1.27
CA LEU A 151 10.42 -9.91 2.54
C LEU A 151 11.60 -10.31 3.45
N VAL A 152 11.73 -9.60 4.56
CA VAL A 152 12.61 -9.96 5.68
C VAL A 152 11.77 -10.73 6.69
N TYR A 153 12.43 -11.58 7.48
CA TYR A 153 11.76 -12.36 8.53
C TYR A 153 10.86 -11.52 9.44
N ASP A 154 11.28 -10.29 9.75
CA ASP A 154 10.54 -9.36 10.60
C ASP A 154 9.23 -8.87 9.96
N ASP A 155 9.17 -8.82 8.63
CA ASP A 155 7.98 -8.36 7.88
C ASP A 155 6.80 -9.35 7.99
N LEU A 156 7.07 -10.62 8.35
CA LEU A 156 6.03 -11.62 8.60
C LEU A 156 5.18 -11.31 9.85
N PHE A 157 5.63 -10.35 10.66
CA PHE A 157 4.96 -9.92 11.90
C PHE A 157 4.35 -8.52 11.78
N GLU A 158 4.38 -7.92 10.58
CA GLU A 158 3.79 -6.62 10.29
C GLU A 158 2.46 -6.76 9.51
N PRO A 159 1.52 -5.81 9.64
CA PRO A 159 0.31 -5.79 8.80
C PRO A 159 0.66 -5.75 7.29
N PRO A 160 -0.02 -6.50 6.40
CA PRO A 160 -1.32 -7.17 6.59
C PRO A 160 -1.25 -8.61 7.13
N PHE A 161 -0.07 -9.17 7.37
CA PHE A 161 0.09 -10.59 7.76
C PHE A 161 -0.26 -10.87 9.22
N THR A 162 -0.58 -9.84 10.02
CA THR A 162 -0.98 -9.94 11.43
C THR A 162 -2.46 -10.25 11.66
N GLN A 163 -3.25 -10.49 10.60
CA GLN A 163 -4.69 -10.78 10.73
C GLN A 163 -4.98 -12.05 11.57
N PHE A 164 -3.99 -12.92 11.73
CA PHE A 164 -4.04 -14.13 12.56
C PHE A 164 -3.37 -13.98 13.95
N GLY A 165 -2.88 -12.78 14.29
CA GLY A 165 -2.11 -12.48 15.49
C GLY A 165 -0.65 -12.11 15.19
N THR A 166 -0.03 -11.33 16.08
CA THR A 166 1.36 -10.83 15.93
C THR A 166 2.43 -11.91 16.00
N ASP A 167 2.07 -13.16 16.32
CA ASP A 167 2.97 -14.32 16.40
C ASP A 167 2.53 -15.46 15.47
N ALA A 168 1.58 -15.22 14.56
CA ALA A 168 0.97 -16.23 13.72
C ALA A 168 1.99 -17.02 12.87
N ALA A 169 3.01 -16.34 12.33
CA ALA A 169 4.05 -16.98 11.52
C ALA A 169 4.83 -18.05 12.30
N ILE A 170 5.16 -17.78 13.58
CA ILE A 170 5.93 -18.71 14.44
C ILE A 170 5.07 -19.91 14.90
N ARG A 171 3.75 -19.72 15.03
CA ARG A 171 2.85 -20.82 15.41
C ARG A 171 2.65 -21.84 14.30
N LEU A 172 2.75 -21.41 13.05
CA LEU A 172 2.41 -22.22 11.88
C LEU A 172 3.64 -22.88 11.24
N PHE A 173 4.83 -22.29 11.40
CA PHE A 173 6.05 -22.74 10.72
C PHE A 173 7.28 -22.61 11.64
N GLN A 174 8.26 -23.50 11.46
CA GLN A 174 9.57 -23.38 12.10
C GLN A 174 10.39 -22.25 11.47
N LYS A 175 11.39 -21.74 12.20
CA LYS A 175 12.22 -20.61 11.74
C LYS A 175 12.95 -20.93 10.43
N GLU A 176 13.40 -22.16 10.29
CA GLU A 176 14.07 -22.69 9.11
C GLU A 176 13.12 -22.70 7.90
N GLU A 177 11.89 -23.19 8.09
CA GLU A 177 10.85 -23.21 7.05
C GLU A 177 10.46 -21.80 6.60
N LEU A 178 10.32 -20.86 7.54
CA LEU A 178 10.06 -19.46 7.22
C LEU A 178 11.20 -18.84 6.40
N SER A 179 12.45 -19.17 6.73
CA SER A 179 13.61 -18.69 5.97
C SER A 179 13.68 -19.27 4.55
N GLU A 180 13.26 -20.53 4.37
CA GLU A 180 13.13 -21.16 3.06
C GLU A 180 12.00 -20.55 2.24
N ILE A 181 10.83 -20.33 2.84
CA ILE A 181 9.69 -19.66 2.20
C ILE A 181 10.10 -18.25 1.74
N ILE A 182 10.75 -17.48 2.60
CA ILE A 182 11.29 -16.16 2.26
C ILE A 182 12.31 -16.27 1.11
N GLY A 183 13.19 -17.27 1.14
CA GLY A 183 14.15 -17.52 0.06
C GLY A 183 13.49 -17.88 -1.27
N ILE A 184 12.41 -18.68 -1.24
CA ILE A 184 11.61 -19.04 -2.42
C ILE A 184 10.89 -17.81 -2.95
N LEU A 185 10.21 -17.04 -2.10
CA LEU A 185 9.47 -15.84 -2.49
C LEU A 185 10.39 -14.79 -3.11
N ASN A 186 11.55 -14.55 -2.49
CA ASN A 186 12.58 -13.65 -3.03
C ASN A 186 13.30 -14.24 -4.28
N GLY A 187 13.21 -15.56 -4.50
CA GLY A 187 13.77 -16.29 -5.64
C GLY A 187 12.83 -16.33 -6.85
N ILE A 188 11.53 -16.12 -6.66
CA ILE A 188 10.53 -15.95 -7.73
C ILE A 188 10.67 -14.51 -8.29
N LYS A 189 11.82 -14.22 -8.88
CA LYS A 189 12.02 -12.99 -9.66
C LYS A 189 11.37 -13.19 -11.03
N VAL A 190 10.24 -12.54 -11.28
CA VAL A 190 9.65 -12.34 -12.62
C VAL A 190 10.01 -10.94 -13.13
#